data_AF-A0A967WTS5-F1
#
_entry.id   AF-A0A967WTS5-F1
#
_cell.length_a   1.000
_cell.length_b   1.000
_cell.length_c   1.000
_cell.angle_alpha   90.00
_cell.angle_beta   90.00
_cell.angle_gamma   90.00
#
_symmetry.space_group_name_H-M   'P 1'
#
loop_
_entity.id
_entity.type
_entity.pdbx_description
1 polymer ?
#
loop_
_entity_poly.entity_id
_entity_poly.type
_entity_poly.pdbx_seq_one_letter_code
_entity_poly.pdbx_strand_id
1 'polypeptide(L)'
;AMLFVALTAPVLGSIADFSGAKKRFLFFYTAMACLFTAALFFVQKGDVLIGMLFFILAEIGYRSAQVFYNALLPEIAGPEEMGRVSGNGWAIGSAGG
;
A
#
# COMPACT_ATOMS: atom_id res chain seq x y z
N ALA A 1 0.75 -3.07 17.77
CA ALA A 1 0.38 -2.84 16.35
C ALA A 1 -0.47 -1.58 16.18
N MET A 2 -1.70 -1.51 16.71
CA MET A 2 -2.60 -0.35 16.56
C MET A 2 -2.03 0.98 17.09
N LEU A 3 -1.23 0.94 18.17
CA LEU A 3 -0.60 2.14 18.74
C LEU A 3 0.45 2.79 17.82
N PHE A 4 1.19 1.97 17.07
CA PHE A 4 2.21 2.45 16.12
C PHE A 4 1.55 3.07 14.89
N VAL A 5 0.48 2.43 14.39
CA VAL A 5 -0.33 2.93 13.27
C VAL A 5 -0.98 4.28 13.62
N ALA A 6 -1.48 4.43 14.85
CA ALA A 6 -2.07 5.68 15.34
C ALA A 6 -1.07 6.85 15.39
N LEU A 7 0.21 6.58 15.71
CA LEU A 7 1.27 7.59 15.73
C LEU A 7 1.77 7.98 14.33
N THR A 8 1.79 7.04 13.39
CA THR A 8 2.22 7.31 12.01
C THR A 8 1.12 7.91 11.12
N ALA A 9 -0.15 7.75 11.49
CA ALA A 9 -1.30 8.26 10.75
C ALA A 9 -1.26 9.76 10.43
N PRO A 10 -0.95 10.68 11.36
CA PRO A 10 -0.88 12.11 11.05
C PRO A 10 0.33 12.50 10.17
N VAL A 11 1.44 11.76 10.26
CA VAL A 11 2.64 11.98 9.42
C VAL A 11 2.39 11.49 7.99
N LEU A 12 1.66 10.39 7.83
CA LEU A 12 1.24 9.89 6.52
C LEU A 12 0.16 10.79 5.89
N GLY A 13 -0.74 11.33 6.71
CA GLY A 13 -1.79 12.27 6.29
C GLY A 13 -1.23 13.61 5.80
N SER A 14 -0.22 14.18 6.47
CA SER A 14 0.42 15.43 6.03
C SER A 14 1.22 15.29 4.73
N ILE A 15 1.76 14.09 4.49
CA ILE A 15 2.45 13.74 3.24
C ILE A 15 1.45 13.56 2.08
N ALA A 16 0.23 13.10 2.38
CA ALA A 16 -0.80 12.82 1.39
C ALA A 16 -1.49 14.06 0.80
N ASP A 17 -1.40 15.20 1.47
CA ASP A 17 -2.01 16.46 1.02
C ASP A 17 -1.33 17.08 -0.22
N PHE A 18 -0.15 16.60 -0.61
CA PHE A 18 0.48 16.99 -1.87
C PHE A 18 -0.09 16.17 -3.04
N SER A 19 -1.18 16.66 -3.64
CA SER A 19 -1.80 16.12 -4.86
C SER A 19 -0.80 15.79 -5.99
N GLY A 20 0.30 16.53 -6.14
CA GLY A 20 1.37 16.23 -7.10
C GLY A 20 2.29 15.06 -6.74
N ALA A 21 2.32 14.63 -5.48
CA ALA A 21 3.18 13.56 -4.99
C ALA A 21 2.43 12.24 -4.72
N LYS A 22 1.08 12.24 -4.73
CA LYS A 22 0.23 11.04 -4.50
C LYS A 22 0.67 9.83 -5.33
N LYS A 23 0.97 10.03 -6.62
CA LYS A 23 1.42 8.95 -7.53
C LYS A 23 2.83 8.43 -7.17
N ARG A 24 3.73 9.30 -6.72
CA ARG A 24 5.06 8.92 -6.21
C ARG A 24 4.95 8.17 -4.88
N PHE A 25 4.06 8.60 -3.99
CA PHE A 25 3.81 7.90 -2.72
C PHE A 25 3.18 6.53 -2.95
N LEU A 26 2.20 6.41 -3.85
CA LEU A 26 1.64 5.13 -4.25
C LEU A 26 2.74 4.16 -4.69
N PHE A 27 3.61 4.58 -5.61
CA PHE A 27 4.72 3.76 -6.08
C PHE A 27 5.71 3.40 -4.96
N PHE A 28 6.05 4.36 -4.10
CA PHE A 28 6.95 4.15 -2.96
C PHE A 28 6.39 3.11 -1.98
N TYR A 29 5.13 3.23 -1.57
CA TYR A 29 4.50 2.29 -0.64
C TYR A 29 4.30 0.90 -1.24
N THR A 30 3.95 0.82 -2.53
CA THR A 30 3.89 -0.45 -3.25
C THR A 30 5.28 -1.11 -3.34
N ALA A 31 6.32 -0.36 -3.69
CA ALA A 31 7.69 -0.88 -3.75
C ALA A 31 8.18 -1.33 -2.37
N MET A 32 7.86 -0.57 -1.31
CA MET A 32 8.16 -0.93 0.07
C MET A 32 7.45 -2.24 0.47
N ALA A 33 6.17 -2.37 0.14
CA ALA A 33 5.41 -3.60 0.41
C ALA A 33 6.01 -4.80 -0.33
N CYS A 34 6.29 -4.67 -1.63
CA CYS A 34 6.95 -5.73 -2.41
C CYS A 34 8.32 -6.11 -1.84
N LEU A 35 9.14 -5.13 -1.43
CA LEU A 35 10.46 -5.38 -0.87
C LEU A 35 10.38 -6.18 0.44
N PHE A 36 9.49 -5.81 1.35
CA PHE A 36 9.33 -6.54 2.62
C PHE A 36 8.66 -7.91 2.44
N THR A 37 7.75 -8.05 1.48
CA THR A 37 7.19 -9.35 1.07
C THR A 37 8.27 -10.24 0.44
N ALA A 38 9.18 -9.69 -0.37
CA ALA A 38 10.33 -10.44 -0.89
C ALA A 38 11.33 -10.78 0.23
N ALA A 39 11.54 -9.88 1.19
CA ALA A 39 12.43 -10.13 2.34
C ALA A 39 11.94 -11.28 3.23
N LEU A 40 10.63 -11.54 3.28
CA LEU A 40 10.06 -12.72 3.94
C LEU A 40 10.59 -14.05 3.36
N PHE A 41 11.05 -14.09 2.11
CA PHE A 41 11.68 -15.28 1.53
C PHE A 41 12.96 -15.71 2.27
N PHE A 42 13.69 -14.75 2.85
CA PHE A 42 14.93 -15.02 3.59
C PHE A 42 14.70 -15.43 5.05
N VAL A 43 13.45 -15.37 5.54
CA VAL A 43 13.11 -15.70 6.93
C VAL A 43 13.12 -17.22 7.11
N GLN A 44 13.98 -17.72 8.00
CA GLN A 44 14.09 -19.15 8.29
C GLN A 44 13.32 -19.55 9.56
N LYS A 45 13.16 -20.87 9.75
CA LYS A 45 12.53 -21.43 10.97
C LYS A 45 13.36 -21.07 12.20
N GLY A 46 12.85 -20.15 13.01
CA GLY A 46 13.52 -19.61 14.21
C GLY A 46 13.41 -18.09 14.30
N ASP A 47 13.31 -17.41 13.16
CA ASP A 47 13.32 -15.94 13.07
C ASP A 47 11.92 -15.32 13.11
N VAL A 48 11.08 -15.80 14.04
CA VAL A 48 9.65 -15.41 14.13
C VAL A 48 9.50 -13.90 14.32
N LEU A 49 10.36 -13.28 15.14
CA LEU A 49 10.33 -11.83 15.38
C LEU A 49 10.64 -11.01 14.13
N ILE A 50 11.64 -11.42 13.34
CA ILE A 50 12.04 -10.74 12.11
C ILE A 50 10.97 -10.94 11.03
N GLY A 51 10.43 -12.15 10.91
CA GLY A 51 9.31 -12.44 10.01
C GLY A 51 8.07 -11.61 10.35
N MET A 52 7.71 -11.49 11.62
CA MET A 52 6.62 -10.62 12.06
C MET A 52 6.87 -9.15 11.73
N LEU A 53 8.10 -8.66 11.92
CA LEU A 53 8.45 -7.28 11.61
C LEU A 53 8.33 -6.99 10.11
N PHE A 54 8.88 -7.85 9.25
CA PHE A 54 8.77 -7.70 7.79
C PHE A 54 7.32 -7.79 7.33
N PHE A 55 6.53 -8.71 7.89
CA PHE A 55 5.11 -8.79 7.60
C PHE A 55 4.35 -7.51 7.97
N ILE A 56 4.60 -6.95 9.16
CA ILE A 56 3.98 -5.69 9.58
C ILE A 56 4.37 -4.53 8.65
N LEU A 57 5.63 -4.45 8.23
CA LEU A 57 6.10 -3.40 7.32
C LEU A 57 5.50 -3.55 5.92
N ALA A 58 5.37 -4.78 5.42
CA ALA A 58 4.69 -5.08 4.17
C ALA A 58 3.21 -4.67 4.22
N GLU A 59 2.51 -5.03 5.31
CA GLU A 59 1.10 -4.71 5.53
C GLU A 59 0.87 -3.19 5.64
N ILE A 60 1.76 -2.44 6.30
CA ILE A 60 1.71 -0.97 6.34
C ILE A 60 1.85 -0.40 4.94
N GLY A 61 2.83 -0.88 4.16
CA GLY A 61 3.02 -0.44 2.77
C GLY A 61 1.78 -0.70 1.92
N TYR A 62 1.19 -1.88 2.03
CA TYR A 62 -0.01 -2.25 1.29
C TYR A 62 -1.21 -1.34 1.64
N ARG A 63 -1.48 -1.14 2.94
CA ARG A 63 -2.58 -0.28 3.40
C ARG A 63 -2.38 1.19 3.00
N SER A 64 -1.17 1.71 3.14
CA SER A 64 -0.84 3.07 2.70
C SER A 64 -1.03 3.23 1.20
N ALA A 65 -0.56 2.27 0.39
CA ALA A 65 -0.77 2.28 -1.06
C ALA A 65 -2.26 2.30 -1.43
N GLN A 66 -3.11 1.52 -0.76
CA GLN A 66 -4.56 1.54 -1.02
C GLN A 66 -5.20 2.91 -0.75
N VAL A 67 -4.78 3.63 0.29
CA VAL A 67 -5.28 4.99 0.58
C VAL A 67 -4.95 5.93 -0.59
N PHE A 68 -3.71 5.90 -1.09
CA PHE A 68 -3.31 6.70 -2.25
C PHE A 68 -4.00 6.27 -3.55
N TYR A 69 -4.20 4.96 -3.74
CA TYR A 69 -4.90 4.43 -4.91
C TYR A 69 -6.35 4.94 -4.98
N ASN A 70 -7.07 4.85 -3.85
CA ASN A 70 -8.45 5.34 -3.76
C ASN A 70 -8.53 6.87 -3.90
N ALA A 71 -7.55 7.60 -3.38
CA ALA A 71 -7.47 9.05 -3.54
C ALA A 71 -7.12 9.50 -4.97
N LEU A 72 -6.42 8.65 -5.73
CA LEU A 72 -6.08 8.90 -7.13
C LEU A 72 -7.26 8.56 -8.05
N LEU A 73 -8.03 7.51 -7.75
CA LEU A 73 -9.14 7.02 -8.56
C LEU A 73 -10.10 8.11 -9.11
N PRO A 74 -10.61 9.06 -8.29
CA PRO A 74 -11.50 10.12 -8.78
C PRO A 74 -10.79 11.22 -9.57
N GLU A 75 -9.46 11.34 -9.51
CA GLU A 75 -8.67 12.25 -10.38
C GLU A 75 -8.46 11.64 -11.78
N ILE A 76 -8.49 10.31 -11.92
CA ILE A 76 -8.20 9.60 -13.19
C ILE A 76 -9.44 9.08 -13.91
N ALA A 77 -10.55 8.87 -13.19
CA ALA A 77 -11.78 8.34 -13.75
C ALA A 77 -12.97 9.22 -13.37
N GLY A 78 -13.80 9.58 -14.37
CA GLY A 78 -15.09 10.20 -14.12
C GLY A 78 -16.03 9.26 -13.34
N PRO A 79 -17.06 9.78 -12.65
CA PRO A 79 -17.96 8.98 -11.81
C PRO A 79 -18.62 7.79 -12.53
N GLU A 80 -18.88 7.90 -13.84
CA GLU A 80 -19.42 6.79 -14.65
C GLU A 80 -18.37 5.71 -15.01
N GLU A 81 -17.09 6.07 -15.09
CA GLU A 81 -16.01 5.13 -15.46
C GLU A 81 -15.32 4.50 -14.25
N MET A 82 -15.54 5.04 -13.05
CA MET A 82 -14.92 4.60 -11.80
C MET A 82 -15.17 3.11 -11.51
N GLY A 83 -16.38 2.61 -11.80
CA GLY A 83 -16.71 1.19 -11.67
C GLY A 83 -15.94 0.29 -12.64
N ARG A 84 -15.73 0.74 -13.88
CA ARG A 84 -15.00 -0.01 -14.91
C ARG A 84 -13.50 -0.03 -14.64
N VAL A 85 -12.93 1.10 -14.22
CA VAL A 85 -11.51 1.22 -13.87
C VAL A 85 -11.18 0.44 -12.60
N SER A 86 -12.00 0.53 -11.55
CA SER A 86 -11.84 -0.28 -10.35
C SER A 86 -12.02 -1.78 -10.62
N GLY A 87 -13.01 -2.13 -11.45
CA GLY A 87 -13.27 -3.53 -11.85
C GLY A 87 -12.11 -4.15 -12.62
N ASN A 88 -11.55 -3.43 -13.61
CA ASN A 88 -10.35 -3.88 -14.32
C ASN A 88 -9.13 -3.95 -13.40
N GLY A 89 -8.95 -2.97 -12.50
CA GLY A 89 -7.86 -3.00 -11.52
C GLY A 89 -7.93 -4.23 -10.62
N TRP A 90 -9.13 -4.60 -10.16
CA TRP A 90 -9.34 -5.80 -9.35
C TRP A 90 -9.18 -7.10 -10.13
N ALA A 91 -9.64 -7.14 -11.39
CA ALA A 91 -9.49 -8.31 -12.26
C ALA A 91 -8.02 -8.59 -12.59
N ILE A 92 -7.26 -7.53 -12.95
CA ILE A 92 -5.82 -7.64 -13.21
C ILE A 92 -5.07 -8.00 -11.93
N GLY A 93 -5.42 -7.39 -10.79
CA GLY A 93 -4.83 -7.73 -9.50
C GLY A 93 -5.06 -9.19 -9.10
N SER A 94 -6.28 -9.69 -9.29
CA SER A 94 -6.64 -11.08 -9.03
C SER A 94 -5.95 -12.08 -9.97
N ALA A 95 -5.67 -11.68 -11.21
CA ALA A 95 -4.91 -12.50 -12.15
C ALA A 95 -3.39 -12.52 -11.85
N GLY A 96 -2.89 -11.53 -11.11
CA GLY A 96 -1.48 -11.44 -10.71
C GLY A 96 -1.13 -12.18 -9.42
N GLY A 97 -2.13 -12.66 -8.68
CA GLY A 97 -1.95 -13.56 -7.52
C GLY A 97 -1.82 -15.01 -7.94
#